data_AF-A0A6C0CM54-F1
#
_entry.id   AF-A0A6C0CM54-F1
#
_cell.length_a   1.000
_cell.length_b   1.000
_cell.length_c   1.000
_cell.angle_alpha   90.00
_cell.angle_beta   90.00
_cell.angle_gamma   90.00
#
_symmetry.space_group_name_H-M   'P 1'
#
loop_
_entity.id
_entity.type
_entity.pdbx_description
1 polymer ?
#
loop_
_entity_poly.entity_id
_entity_poly.type
_entity_poly.pdbx_seq_one_letter_code
_entity_poly.pdbx_strand_id
1 'polypeptide(L)'
;MTDHIITGEKYQLDCDYFIGEPKYFDKNPRIKSCDDSRKVNIHSSTFPKVDKFVKIFCYTHILTHNFKKLFDLLNTVETTFILYFHNSDGPFERGYQKLFELPNLEKIYTQNINCEPNEKLIPIGIGIANSMWPHGNLKIWESVLKKPIEKSNFIYCFFNIGTCKSKRSYCHNIIKDKGIPIQKKSNYNSYLNLLRTFKYAICPEGNGLDTHRFWECVYLDVVPICLKNHITEYFSKQYPVILLDKWEDLDIDNIDKCISIPEK
;
A
#
# COMPACT_ATOMS: atom_id res chain seq x y z
N MET A 1 16.66 0.83 -12.77
CA MET A 1 15.47 0.11 -13.33
C MET A 1 14.40 -0.09 -12.27
N THR A 2 14.74 -0.44 -11.03
CA THR A 2 13.80 -0.54 -9.90
C THR A 2 13.52 0.79 -9.20
N ASP A 3 14.09 1.89 -9.68
CA ASP A 3 13.96 3.21 -9.05
C ASP A 3 12.52 3.72 -9.00
N HIS A 4 11.66 3.24 -9.91
CA HIS A 4 10.23 3.53 -9.95
C HIS A 4 9.39 2.66 -9.00
N ILE A 5 9.97 1.58 -8.43
CA ILE A 5 9.26 0.73 -7.47
C ILE A 5 9.13 1.49 -6.15
N ILE A 6 7.89 1.75 -5.74
CA ILE A 6 7.57 2.28 -4.43
C ILE A 6 7.63 1.17 -3.36
N THR A 7 8.20 1.53 -2.21
CA THR A 7 8.18 0.74 -0.99
C THR A 7 7.89 1.67 0.18
N GLY A 8 7.40 1.11 1.28
CA GLY A 8 7.20 1.89 2.48
C GLY A 8 8.50 2.41 3.11
N GLU A 9 9.62 1.70 2.91
CA GLU A 9 10.96 2.18 3.24
C GLU A 9 11.32 3.43 2.44
N LYS A 10 10.98 3.50 1.15
CA LYS A 10 11.25 4.67 0.32
C LYS A 10 10.47 5.89 0.83
N TYR A 11 9.16 5.74 1.05
CA TYR A 11 8.34 6.81 1.64
C TYR A 11 8.88 7.28 2.99
N GLN A 12 9.28 6.34 3.84
CA GLN A 12 9.82 6.67 5.15
C GLN A 12 11.16 7.38 5.03
N LEU A 13 12.11 6.88 4.25
CA LEU A 13 13.44 7.46 4.11
C LEU A 13 13.42 8.84 3.42
N ASP A 14 12.43 9.10 2.58
CA ASP A 14 12.20 10.38 1.90
C ASP A 14 11.62 11.47 2.83
N CYS A 15 11.20 11.13 4.05
CA CYS A 15 10.70 12.07 5.05
C CYS A 15 11.82 12.62 5.95
N ASP A 16 11.70 13.86 6.43
CA ASP A 16 12.69 14.47 7.32
C ASP A 16 12.64 13.84 8.73
N TYR A 17 11.44 13.65 9.27
CA TYR A 17 11.21 13.17 10.64
C TYR A 17 10.29 11.95 10.69
N PHE A 18 10.48 11.08 11.67
CA PHE A 18 9.67 9.89 11.95
C PHE A 18 9.07 10.02 13.34
N ILE A 19 7.74 10.18 13.43
CA ILE A 19 7.05 10.20 14.72
C ILE A 19 6.60 8.78 15.08
N GLY A 20 6.91 8.34 16.29
CA GLY A 20 6.54 7.01 16.78
C GLY A 20 6.92 6.75 18.23
N GLU A 21 6.51 5.59 18.75
CA GLU A 21 7.07 5.09 20.01
C GLU A 21 8.49 4.54 19.76
N PRO A 22 9.44 4.69 20.71
CA PRO A 22 10.82 4.25 20.55
C PRO A 22 10.97 2.80 20.04
N LYS A 23 10.12 1.89 20.53
CA LYS A 23 10.12 0.46 20.15
C LYS A 23 9.90 0.20 18.66
N TYR A 24 9.31 1.15 17.93
CA TYR A 24 9.05 1.00 16.49
C TYR A 24 10.22 1.44 15.62
N PHE A 25 11.11 2.32 16.11
CA PHE A 25 12.28 2.77 15.34
C PHE A 25 13.28 1.63 15.06
N ASP A 26 13.31 0.62 15.93
CA ASP A 26 14.19 -0.54 15.80
C ASP A 26 13.62 -1.67 14.93
N LYS A 27 12.34 -1.59 14.53
CA LYS A 27 11.66 -2.69 13.81
C LYS A 27 12.15 -2.86 12.38
N ASN A 28 12.44 -1.75 11.70
CA ASN A 28 13.00 -1.77 10.36
C ASN A 28 14.52 -1.51 10.44
N PRO A 29 15.39 -2.43 9.98
CA PRO A 29 16.84 -2.26 10.04
C PRO A 29 17.37 -0.97 9.41
N ARG A 30 16.75 -0.51 8.30
CA ARG A 30 17.15 0.74 7.61
C ARG A 30 16.78 1.98 8.42
N ILE A 31 15.65 1.93 9.12
CA ILE A 31 15.19 3.02 9.97
C ILE A 31 15.98 3.05 11.28
N LYS A 32 16.30 1.87 11.82
CA LYS A 32 17.18 1.72 12.97
C LYS A 32 18.52 2.43 12.75
N SER A 33 19.13 2.26 11.58
CA SER A 33 20.40 2.89 11.21
C SER A 33 20.30 4.37 10.84
N CYS A 34 19.11 4.96 10.75
CA CYS A 34 18.97 6.39 10.51
C CYS A 34 19.40 7.19 11.74
N ASP A 35 19.85 8.42 11.49
CA ASP A 35 20.16 9.42 12.52
C ASP A 35 18.99 9.55 13.52
N ASP A 36 19.32 9.46 14.80
CA ASP A 36 18.36 9.59 15.89
C ASP A 36 17.73 10.98 15.94
N SER A 37 18.38 12.01 15.38
CA SER A 37 17.81 13.35 15.25
C SER A 37 16.52 13.39 14.41
N ARG A 38 16.33 12.40 13.53
CA ARG A 38 15.11 12.24 12.72
C ARG A 38 13.98 11.57 13.48
N LYS A 39 14.25 10.92 14.61
CA LYS A 39 13.29 10.08 15.34
C LYS A 39 12.64 10.91 16.46
N VAL A 40 11.35 11.16 16.34
CA VAL A 40 10.59 11.96 17.31
C VAL A 40 9.71 11.03 18.13
N ASN A 41 10.00 10.94 19.43
CA ASN A 41 9.15 10.19 20.35
C ASN A 41 7.77 10.85 20.42
N ILE A 42 6.71 10.07 20.19
CA ILE A 42 5.33 10.54 20.27
C ILE A 42 4.94 11.06 21.68
N HIS A 43 5.71 10.73 22.71
CA HIS A 43 5.53 11.23 24.08
C HIS A 43 6.25 12.56 24.37
N SER A 44 6.99 13.11 23.40
CA SER A 44 7.57 14.44 23.52
C SER A 44 6.48 15.50 23.65
N SER A 45 6.74 16.53 24.46
CA SER A 45 5.81 17.66 24.65
C SER A 45 5.76 18.61 23.45
N THR A 46 6.85 18.66 22.67
CA THR A 46 6.98 19.53 21.50
C THR A 46 7.75 18.82 20.40
N PHE A 47 7.40 19.16 19.16
CA PHE A 47 8.14 18.80 17.96
C PHE A 47 9.45 19.59 17.89
N PRO A 48 10.55 19.03 17.36
CA PRO A 48 11.80 19.76 17.19
C PRO A 48 11.60 21.08 16.45
N LYS A 49 12.28 22.15 16.90
CA LYS A 49 12.26 23.42 16.17
C LYS A 49 12.88 23.24 14.79
N VAL A 50 12.18 23.72 13.78
CA VAL A 50 12.55 23.64 12.38
C VAL A 50 12.21 24.97 11.72
N ASP A 51 13.08 25.46 10.84
CA ASP A 51 12.92 26.77 10.19
C ASP A 51 12.49 26.63 8.71
N LYS A 52 12.13 25.41 8.29
CA LYS A 52 11.80 25.08 6.91
C LYS A 52 10.59 24.14 6.84
N PHE A 53 10.07 23.98 5.63
CA PHE A 53 9.08 22.94 5.30
C PHE A 53 9.59 21.55 5.71
N VAL A 54 8.73 20.71 6.28
CA VAL A 54 9.09 19.35 6.73
C VAL A 54 8.13 18.27 6.25
N LYS A 55 8.69 17.11 5.92
CA LYS A 55 7.97 15.88 5.66
C LYS A 55 8.04 14.98 6.88
N ILE A 56 6.88 14.56 7.39
CA ILE A 56 6.79 13.78 8.62
C ILE A 56 6.18 12.42 8.31
N PHE A 57 6.91 11.35 8.63
CA PHE A 57 6.44 9.98 8.52
C PHE A 57 5.84 9.49 9.84
N CYS A 58 4.75 8.76 9.73
CA CYS A 58 4.08 8.06 10.81
C CYS A 58 3.68 6.65 10.35
N TYR A 59 3.76 5.67 11.25
CA TYR A 59 3.13 4.38 10.98
C TYR A 59 1.60 4.51 11.06
N THR A 60 0.81 3.89 10.18
CA THR A 60 -0.67 4.04 10.22
C THR A 60 -1.30 3.63 11.57
N HIS A 61 -0.76 2.61 12.26
CA HIS A 61 -1.28 2.14 13.55
C HIS A 61 -1.18 3.17 14.69
N ILE A 62 -0.37 4.23 14.52
CA ILE A 62 -0.32 5.33 15.49
C ILE A 62 -1.67 6.02 15.62
N LEU A 63 -2.46 6.06 14.54
CA LEU A 63 -3.78 6.68 14.50
C LEU A 63 -4.75 5.93 15.41
N THR A 64 -4.69 4.59 15.42
CA THR A 64 -5.57 3.79 16.28
C THR A 64 -5.21 3.89 17.75
N HIS A 65 -3.92 3.90 18.10
CA HIS A 65 -3.48 3.75 19.49
C HIS A 65 -3.11 5.05 20.18
N ASN A 66 -2.73 6.08 19.44
CA ASN A 66 -2.17 7.30 20.01
C ASN A 66 -2.59 8.58 19.24
N PHE A 67 -3.77 8.61 18.61
CA PHE A 67 -4.25 9.76 17.83
C PHE A 67 -4.11 11.09 18.58
N LYS A 68 -4.59 11.16 19.82
CA LYS A 68 -4.55 12.40 20.62
C LYS A 68 -3.12 12.90 20.83
N LYS A 69 -2.19 12.01 21.18
CA LYS A 69 -0.78 12.40 21.41
C LYS A 69 -0.12 12.86 20.12
N LEU A 70 -0.41 12.17 19.01
CA LEU A 70 0.06 12.59 17.69
C LEU A 70 -0.49 13.98 17.33
N PHE A 71 -1.78 14.22 17.53
CA PHE A 71 -2.41 15.51 17.27
C PHE A 71 -1.78 16.62 18.12
N ASP A 72 -1.67 16.41 19.44
CA ASP A 72 -1.10 17.38 20.37
C ASP A 72 0.36 17.73 20.00
N LEU A 73 1.17 16.73 19.63
CA LEU A 73 2.55 16.93 19.19
C LEU A 73 2.65 17.66 17.85
N LEU A 74 1.84 17.28 16.86
CA LEU A 74 1.83 17.92 15.55
C LEU A 74 1.32 19.36 15.61
N ASN A 75 0.48 19.68 16.59
CA ASN A 75 0.00 21.05 16.82
C ASN A 75 1.10 22.01 17.27
N THR A 76 2.27 21.50 17.69
CA THR A 76 3.43 22.33 18.04
C THR A 76 4.38 22.54 16.86
N VAL A 77 4.07 22.05 15.66
CA VAL A 77 4.93 22.24 14.48
C VAL A 77 4.71 23.67 13.97
N GLU A 78 5.75 24.50 14.04
CA GLU A 78 5.68 25.93 13.73
C GLU A 78 5.76 26.26 12.22
N THR A 79 6.21 25.31 11.40
CA THR A 79 6.34 25.47 9.94
C THR A 79 5.35 24.61 9.17
N THR A 80 5.10 24.95 7.90
CA THR A 80 4.29 24.11 7.00
C THR A 80 4.86 22.69 6.89
N PHE A 81 3.99 21.70 6.96
CA PHE A 81 4.39 20.30 6.86
C PHE A 81 3.40 19.42 6.10
N ILE A 82 3.89 18.27 5.65
CA ILE A 82 3.07 17.18 5.11
C ILE A 82 3.27 15.89 5.91
N LEU A 83 2.22 15.09 5.98
CA LEU A 83 2.22 13.82 6.70
C LEU A 83 2.21 12.64 5.73
N TYR A 84 2.97 11.61 6.06
CA TYR A 84 2.93 10.30 5.43
C TYR A 84 2.51 9.24 6.44
N PHE A 85 1.42 8.53 6.19
CA PHE A 85 0.99 7.37 6.97
C PHE A 85 1.20 6.08 6.18
N HIS A 86 2.12 5.23 6.61
CA HIS A 86 2.47 3.99 5.90
C HIS A 86 2.93 2.87 6.85
N ASN A 87 3.44 1.77 6.31
CA ASN A 87 4.17 0.70 7.02
C ASN A 87 3.39 -0.03 8.13
N SER A 88 2.06 -0.08 8.06
CA SER A 88 1.25 -1.01 8.85
C SER A 88 -0.14 -1.25 8.26
N ASP A 89 -0.76 -2.37 8.61
CA ASP A 89 -2.07 -2.75 8.04
C ASP A 89 -3.24 -1.84 8.48
N GLY A 90 -3.02 -0.93 9.43
CA GLY A 90 -4.04 -0.01 9.94
C GLY A 90 -4.58 0.93 8.86
N PRO A 91 -5.91 1.17 8.82
CA PRO A 91 -6.53 2.09 7.87
C PRO A 91 -6.47 3.55 8.32
N PHE A 92 -6.58 4.48 7.36
CA PHE A 92 -6.89 5.89 7.63
C PHE A 92 -8.41 6.10 7.54
N GLU A 93 -9.06 6.20 8.69
CA GLU A 93 -10.51 6.37 8.83
C GLU A 93 -10.95 7.84 8.75
N ARG A 94 -12.23 8.07 8.43
CA ARG A 94 -12.84 9.42 8.35
C ARG A 94 -12.59 10.26 9.61
N GLY A 95 -12.60 9.65 10.79
CA GLY A 95 -12.38 10.37 12.06
C GLY A 95 -10.99 11.02 12.17
N TYR A 96 -9.98 10.51 11.46
CA TYR A 96 -8.62 11.07 11.47
C TYR A 96 -8.47 12.31 10.58
N GLN A 97 -9.49 12.66 9.79
CA GLN A 97 -9.53 13.94 9.05
C GLN A 97 -9.51 15.14 9.99
N LYS A 98 -9.76 14.95 11.30
CA LYS A 98 -9.50 15.95 12.34
C LYS A 98 -8.07 16.52 12.28
N LEU A 99 -7.08 15.78 11.76
CA LEU A 99 -5.72 16.30 11.53
C LEU A 99 -5.70 17.58 10.66
N PHE A 100 -6.69 17.79 9.78
CA PHE A 100 -6.78 19.02 8.98
C PHE A 100 -7.15 20.28 9.78
N GLU A 101 -7.47 20.15 11.07
CA GLU A 101 -7.58 21.28 12.01
C GLU A 101 -6.20 21.82 12.44
N LEU A 102 -5.10 21.09 12.16
CA LEU A 102 -3.75 21.53 12.48
C LEU A 102 -3.35 22.71 11.58
N PRO A 103 -2.87 23.83 12.16
CA PRO A 103 -2.73 25.10 11.44
C PRO A 103 -1.76 25.05 10.26
N ASN A 104 -0.70 24.26 10.37
CA ASN A 104 0.40 24.21 9.40
C ASN A 104 0.41 22.93 8.55
N LEU A 105 -0.62 22.10 8.64
CA LEU A 105 -0.71 20.88 7.83
C LEU A 105 -1.18 21.22 6.41
N GLU A 106 -0.34 20.94 5.42
CA GLU A 106 -0.67 21.16 4.01
C GLU A 106 -1.42 19.96 3.40
N LYS A 107 -0.85 18.75 3.54
CA LYS A 107 -1.35 17.51 2.93
C LYS A 107 -1.06 16.28 3.76
N ILE A 108 -1.91 15.28 3.62
CA ILE A 108 -1.73 13.92 4.12
C ILE A 108 -1.64 12.97 2.94
N TYR A 109 -0.57 12.17 2.92
CA TYR A 109 -0.40 11.01 2.06
C TYR A 109 -0.58 9.75 2.90
N THR A 110 -1.49 8.85 2.54
CA THR A 110 -1.74 7.64 3.36
C THR A 110 -1.99 6.39 2.53
N GLN A 111 -1.42 5.27 2.99
CA GLN A 111 -1.89 3.94 2.55
C GLN A 111 -3.19 3.58 3.26
N ASN A 112 -3.90 2.56 2.76
CA ASN A 112 -5.11 2.00 3.38
C ASN A 112 -6.16 3.06 3.77
N ILE A 113 -6.40 4.06 2.91
CA ILE A 113 -7.47 5.03 3.11
C ILE A 113 -8.83 4.32 3.12
N ASN A 114 -9.66 4.59 4.12
CA ASN A 114 -11.01 4.07 4.24
C ASN A 114 -12.05 5.21 4.28
N CYS A 115 -11.78 6.27 3.53
CA CYS A 115 -12.66 7.40 3.33
C CYS A 115 -12.34 8.08 2.00
N GLU A 116 -13.21 9.00 1.58
CA GLU A 116 -13.06 9.69 0.30
C GLU A 116 -11.75 10.51 0.23
N PRO A 117 -10.91 10.25 -0.78
CA PRO A 117 -9.79 11.13 -1.13
C PRO A 117 -10.24 12.55 -1.46
N ASN A 118 -9.34 13.52 -1.30
CA ASN A 118 -9.54 14.90 -1.73
C ASN A 118 -8.18 15.58 -1.99
N GLU A 119 -8.17 16.85 -2.37
CA GLU A 119 -6.94 17.59 -2.70
C GLU A 119 -5.88 17.64 -1.58
N LYS A 120 -6.30 17.48 -0.31
CA LYS A 120 -5.42 17.45 0.86
C LYS A 120 -5.21 16.04 1.42
N LEU A 121 -6.02 15.05 1.06
CA LEU A 121 -5.93 13.66 1.50
C LEU A 121 -5.71 12.74 0.31
N ILE A 122 -4.45 12.37 0.10
CA ILE A 122 -3.98 11.68 -1.10
C ILE A 122 -3.62 10.23 -0.77
N PRO A 123 -4.29 9.24 -1.39
CA PRO A 123 -3.90 7.84 -1.27
C PRO A 123 -2.51 7.60 -1.87
N ILE A 124 -1.70 6.84 -1.16
CA ILE A 124 -0.42 6.29 -1.67
C ILE A 124 -0.44 4.77 -1.56
N GLY A 125 0.29 4.12 -2.46
CA GLY A 125 0.36 2.68 -2.51
C GLY A 125 1.17 2.08 -1.38
N ILE A 126 0.73 0.95 -0.82
CA ILE A 126 1.54 0.09 0.04
C ILE A 126 2.81 -0.40 -0.68
N GLY A 127 2.76 -0.46 -2.03
CA GLY A 127 3.89 -0.76 -2.88
C GLY A 127 4.40 -2.19 -2.71
N ILE A 128 5.69 -2.38 -2.96
CA ILE A 128 6.41 -3.62 -2.63
C ILE A 128 6.85 -3.56 -1.17
N ALA A 129 6.89 -4.72 -0.51
CA ALA A 129 7.23 -4.78 0.90
C ALA A 129 8.63 -4.24 1.22
N ASN A 130 8.84 -3.91 2.50
CA ASN A 130 10.12 -3.46 3.01
C ASN A 130 11.18 -4.56 2.91
N SER A 131 12.44 -4.17 2.75
CA SER A 131 13.58 -5.06 2.47
C SER A 131 13.82 -6.15 3.52
N MET A 132 13.30 -5.97 4.74
CA MET A 132 13.34 -6.98 5.80
C MET A 132 12.49 -8.23 5.52
N TRP A 133 11.57 -8.16 4.55
CA TRP A 133 10.72 -9.29 4.16
C TRP A 133 11.21 -9.93 2.86
N PRO A 134 11.03 -11.25 2.66
CA PRO A 134 11.42 -11.91 1.41
C PRO A 134 10.78 -11.30 0.15
N HIS A 135 9.55 -10.79 0.29
CA HIS A 135 8.80 -10.12 -0.76
C HIS A 135 9.10 -8.61 -0.89
N GLY A 136 10.14 -8.13 -0.20
CA GLY A 136 10.71 -6.79 -0.35
C GLY A 136 12.09 -6.77 -1.00
N ASN A 137 12.56 -7.92 -1.51
CA ASN A 137 13.87 -8.03 -2.13
C ASN A 137 13.86 -7.48 -3.56
N LEU A 138 14.25 -6.22 -3.73
CA LEU A 138 14.28 -5.53 -5.02
C LEU A 138 15.29 -6.12 -6.03
N LYS A 139 16.28 -6.91 -5.61
CA LYS A 139 17.17 -7.61 -6.55
C LYS A 139 16.42 -8.67 -7.36
N ILE A 140 15.39 -9.29 -6.77
CA ILE A 140 14.50 -10.21 -7.49
C ILE A 140 13.77 -9.42 -8.58
N TRP A 141 13.22 -8.26 -8.23
CA TRP A 141 12.54 -7.36 -9.17
C TRP A 141 13.41 -6.96 -10.35
N GLU A 142 14.66 -6.54 -10.12
CA GLU A 142 15.61 -6.22 -11.20
C GLU A 142 15.81 -7.40 -12.15
N SER A 143 15.92 -8.61 -11.61
CA SER A 143 16.12 -9.82 -12.42
C SER A 143 14.89 -10.22 -13.22
N VAL A 144 13.69 -9.97 -12.66
CA VAL A 144 12.41 -10.26 -13.30
C VAL A 144 12.17 -9.23 -14.40
N LEU A 145 12.20 -7.93 -14.09
CA LEU A 145 11.86 -6.86 -15.04
C LEU A 145 12.80 -6.79 -16.27
N LYS A 146 14.03 -7.33 -16.18
CA LYS A 146 14.98 -7.40 -17.30
C LYS A 146 14.63 -8.42 -18.39
N LYS A 147 13.81 -9.43 -18.08
CA LYS A 147 13.49 -10.49 -19.05
C LYS A 147 12.35 -10.02 -19.97
N PRO A 148 12.28 -10.47 -21.24
CA PRO A 148 11.11 -10.23 -22.08
C PRO A 148 9.86 -10.84 -21.44
N ILE A 149 8.69 -10.22 -21.69
CA ILE A 149 7.40 -10.67 -21.17
C ILE A 149 6.62 -11.33 -22.31
N GLU A 150 6.16 -12.56 -22.08
CA GLU A 150 5.12 -13.19 -22.91
C GLU A 150 3.93 -13.55 -22.01
N LYS A 151 2.75 -13.03 -22.35
CA LYS A 151 1.50 -13.28 -21.63
C LYS A 151 0.83 -14.53 -22.21
N SER A 152 1.19 -15.71 -21.71
CA SER A 152 0.68 -17.01 -22.17
C SER A 152 -0.46 -17.57 -21.30
N ASN A 153 -0.68 -17.02 -20.11
CA ASN A 153 -1.71 -17.46 -19.18
C ASN A 153 -2.80 -16.40 -19.00
N PHE A 154 -4.01 -16.83 -18.58
CA PHE A 154 -5.18 -15.96 -18.50
C PHE A 154 -5.34 -15.28 -17.14
N ILE A 155 -5.92 -15.96 -16.15
CA ILE A 155 -6.17 -15.43 -14.79
C ILE A 155 -5.30 -16.15 -13.76
N TYR A 156 -4.45 -15.40 -13.06
CA TYR A 156 -3.68 -15.90 -11.92
C TYR A 156 -4.54 -15.88 -10.66
N CYS A 157 -4.58 -16.99 -9.92
CA CYS A 157 -5.19 -17.01 -8.60
C CYS A 157 -4.34 -17.79 -7.60
N PHE A 158 -3.72 -17.09 -6.66
CA PHE A 158 -3.25 -17.65 -5.41
C PHE A 158 -3.04 -16.55 -4.37
N PHE A 159 -3.48 -16.81 -3.15
CA PHE A 159 -3.28 -15.96 -1.99
C PHE A 159 -3.40 -16.79 -0.71
N ASN A 160 -2.74 -16.36 0.36
CA ASN A 160 -2.89 -17.02 1.66
C ASN A 160 -4.28 -16.72 2.22
N ILE A 161 -5.13 -17.76 2.33
CA ILE A 161 -6.47 -17.68 2.92
C ILE A 161 -6.40 -17.29 4.40
N GLY A 162 -5.33 -17.62 5.12
CA GLY A 162 -5.20 -17.28 6.55
C GLY A 162 -5.17 -15.77 6.83
N THR A 163 -4.79 -14.94 5.86
CA THR A 163 -4.84 -13.48 5.97
C THR A 163 -6.27 -13.02 5.69
N CYS A 164 -6.96 -12.41 6.66
CA CYS A 164 -8.38 -12.02 6.50
C CYS A 164 -9.27 -13.20 6.05
N LYS A 165 -9.26 -14.27 6.86
CA LYS A 165 -9.87 -15.58 6.56
C LYS A 165 -11.28 -15.50 5.98
N SER A 166 -12.15 -14.70 6.58
CA SER A 166 -13.53 -14.56 6.11
C SER A 166 -13.60 -14.09 4.64
N LYS A 167 -13.00 -12.92 4.33
CA LYS A 167 -13.02 -12.34 2.98
C LYS A 167 -12.32 -13.23 1.96
N ARG A 168 -11.16 -13.80 2.32
CA ARG A 168 -10.37 -14.62 1.39
C ARG A 168 -10.93 -16.01 1.15
N SER A 169 -11.56 -16.64 2.15
CA SER A 169 -12.29 -17.89 1.94
C SER A 169 -13.48 -17.69 0.99
N TYR A 170 -14.22 -16.61 1.16
CA TYR A 170 -15.33 -16.26 0.27
C TYR A 170 -14.86 -16.07 -1.19
N CYS A 171 -13.85 -15.23 -1.42
CA CYS A 171 -13.24 -15.06 -2.74
C CYS A 171 -12.75 -16.40 -3.32
N HIS A 172 -11.98 -17.17 -2.55
CA HIS A 172 -11.41 -18.43 -3.00
C HIS A 172 -12.49 -19.41 -3.48
N ASN A 173 -13.60 -19.54 -2.75
CA ASN A 173 -14.67 -20.45 -3.11
C ASN A 173 -15.33 -20.05 -4.44
N ILE A 174 -15.70 -18.77 -4.60
CA ILE A 174 -16.32 -18.29 -5.84
C ILE A 174 -15.40 -18.46 -7.05
N ILE A 175 -14.12 -18.11 -6.90
CA ILE A 175 -13.14 -18.20 -7.97
C ILE A 175 -12.90 -19.66 -8.37
N LYS A 176 -12.86 -20.57 -7.40
CA LYS A 176 -12.79 -22.00 -7.64
C LYS A 176 -14.04 -22.52 -8.36
N ASP A 177 -15.23 -22.10 -7.94
CA ASP A 177 -16.51 -22.52 -8.54
C ASP A 177 -16.67 -22.02 -9.98
N LYS A 178 -16.07 -20.86 -10.31
CA LYS A 178 -15.94 -20.35 -11.68
C LYS A 178 -14.88 -21.09 -12.53
N GLY A 179 -14.25 -22.15 -12.00
CA GLY A 179 -13.30 -22.97 -12.74
C GLY A 179 -11.90 -22.35 -12.91
N ILE A 180 -11.59 -21.24 -12.24
CA ILE A 180 -10.27 -20.60 -12.33
C ILE A 180 -9.24 -21.44 -11.55
N PRO A 181 -8.14 -21.91 -12.19
CA PRO A 181 -7.16 -22.75 -11.52
C PRO A 181 -6.42 -22.02 -10.39
N ILE A 182 -6.51 -22.59 -9.18
CA ILE A 182 -5.78 -22.10 -8.01
C ILE A 182 -4.32 -22.57 -8.07
N GLN A 183 -3.39 -21.61 -8.15
CA GLN A 183 -1.96 -21.88 -8.23
C GLN A 183 -1.41 -22.37 -6.89
N LYS A 184 -0.25 -23.03 -6.92
CA LYS A 184 0.43 -23.51 -5.70
C LYS A 184 1.29 -22.41 -5.10
N LYS A 185 1.47 -22.46 -3.78
CA LYS A 185 2.45 -21.63 -3.06
C LYS A 185 3.84 -21.89 -3.63
N SER A 186 4.58 -20.82 -3.90
CA SER A 186 5.97 -20.87 -4.34
C SER A 186 6.80 -19.82 -3.59
N ASN A 187 8.12 -19.87 -3.75
CA ASN A 187 8.99 -18.80 -3.26
C ASN A 187 8.75 -17.51 -4.07
N TYR A 188 9.14 -16.36 -3.53
CA TYR A 188 8.83 -15.06 -4.11
C TYR A 188 9.34 -14.87 -5.55
N ASN A 189 10.56 -15.33 -5.86
CA ASN A 189 11.11 -15.24 -7.21
C ASN A 189 10.31 -16.09 -8.21
N SER A 190 10.03 -17.35 -7.86
CA SER A 190 9.20 -18.22 -8.70
C SER A 190 7.78 -17.68 -8.86
N TYR A 191 7.23 -17.08 -7.81
CA TYR A 191 5.93 -16.41 -7.84
C TYR A 191 5.91 -15.26 -8.86
N LEU A 192 6.84 -14.31 -8.79
CA LEU A 192 6.87 -13.17 -9.73
C LEU A 192 7.11 -13.62 -11.18
N ASN A 193 8.01 -14.59 -11.39
CA ASN A 193 8.23 -15.16 -12.73
C ASN A 193 7.01 -15.91 -13.28
N LEU A 194 6.16 -16.49 -12.41
CA LEU A 194 4.90 -17.09 -12.82
C LEU A 194 3.85 -16.01 -13.08
N LEU A 195 3.61 -15.10 -12.13
CA LEU A 195 2.60 -14.05 -12.19
C LEU A 195 2.69 -13.23 -13.48
N ARG A 196 3.89 -12.80 -13.87
CA ARG A 196 4.10 -11.98 -15.07
C ARG A 196 3.64 -12.63 -16.37
N THR A 197 3.44 -13.95 -16.41
CA THR A 197 2.98 -14.69 -17.59
C THR A 197 1.46 -14.61 -17.76
N PHE A 198 0.74 -14.11 -16.75
CA PHE A 198 -0.70 -13.97 -16.77
C PHE A 198 -1.13 -12.59 -17.25
N LYS A 199 -2.29 -12.52 -17.91
CA LYS A 199 -2.94 -11.25 -18.29
C LYS A 199 -3.62 -10.59 -17.09
N TYR A 200 -4.27 -11.39 -16.25
CA TYR A 200 -5.08 -10.95 -15.13
C TYR A 200 -4.64 -11.62 -13.83
N ALA A 201 -4.94 -11.02 -12.68
CA ALA A 201 -4.73 -11.66 -11.38
C ALA A 201 -5.81 -11.31 -10.35
N ILE A 202 -6.26 -12.30 -9.60
CA ILE A 202 -7.22 -12.14 -8.50
C ILE A 202 -6.52 -11.48 -7.30
N CYS A 203 -6.98 -10.29 -6.93
CA CYS A 203 -6.37 -9.41 -5.93
C CYS A 203 -7.32 -9.08 -4.77
N PRO A 204 -7.73 -10.08 -3.95
CA PRO A 204 -8.57 -9.81 -2.80
C PRO A 204 -7.82 -9.05 -1.72
N GLU A 205 -8.56 -8.24 -0.99
CA GLU A 205 -8.09 -7.49 0.16
C GLU A 205 -7.34 -8.39 1.17
N GLY A 206 -6.41 -7.77 1.90
CA GLY A 206 -5.67 -8.39 2.98
C GLY A 206 -6.22 -7.98 4.33
N ASN A 207 -5.29 -7.70 5.25
CA ASN A 207 -5.64 -7.05 6.51
C ASN A 207 -6.06 -5.58 6.29
N GLY A 208 -5.45 -4.92 5.30
CA GLY A 208 -5.87 -3.61 4.79
C GLY A 208 -6.54 -3.69 3.41
N LEU A 209 -7.07 -2.55 2.97
CA LEU A 209 -7.70 -2.38 1.65
C LEU A 209 -6.66 -2.38 0.51
N ASP A 210 -5.47 -1.84 0.76
CA ASP A 210 -4.35 -1.87 -0.17
C ASP A 210 -3.53 -3.16 0.01
N THR A 211 -3.02 -3.72 -1.08
CA THR A 211 -2.30 -5.00 -1.05
C THR A 211 -1.04 -4.96 -1.89
N HIS A 212 0.02 -5.63 -1.43
CA HIS A 212 1.23 -5.83 -2.22
C HIS A 212 0.94 -6.46 -3.59
N ARG A 213 -0.07 -7.34 -3.67
CA ARG A 213 -0.43 -8.00 -4.93
C ARG A 213 -0.92 -7.02 -5.98
N PHE A 214 -1.68 -6.01 -5.60
CA PHE A 214 -2.11 -4.96 -6.52
C PHE A 214 -0.89 -4.32 -7.21
N TRP A 215 0.08 -3.88 -6.42
CA TRP A 215 1.32 -3.27 -6.92
C TRP A 215 2.20 -4.24 -7.70
N GLU A 216 2.28 -5.50 -7.25
CA GLU A 216 2.96 -6.56 -7.99
C GLU A 216 2.40 -6.75 -9.40
N CYS A 217 1.08 -6.66 -9.54
CA CYS A 217 0.41 -6.75 -10.84
C CYS A 217 0.73 -5.53 -11.71
N VAL A 218 0.60 -4.31 -11.16
CA VAL A 218 0.93 -3.06 -11.86
C VAL A 218 2.37 -3.08 -12.41
N TYR A 219 3.37 -3.47 -11.60
CA TYR A 219 4.77 -3.50 -12.06
C TYR A 219 5.08 -4.60 -13.07
N LEU A 220 4.26 -5.66 -13.14
CA LEU A 220 4.45 -6.78 -14.06
C LEU A 220 3.52 -6.71 -15.28
N ASP A 221 2.83 -5.59 -15.47
CA ASP A 221 1.85 -5.40 -16.54
C ASP A 221 0.79 -6.52 -16.54
N VAL A 222 0.30 -6.85 -15.34
CA VAL A 222 -0.80 -7.79 -15.10
C VAL A 222 -1.97 -6.96 -14.60
N VAL A 223 -3.15 -7.12 -15.16
CA VAL A 223 -4.33 -6.34 -14.75
C VAL A 223 -4.92 -6.96 -13.47
N PRO A 224 -4.89 -6.25 -12.32
CA PRO A 224 -5.48 -6.76 -11.09
C PRO A 224 -7.02 -6.76 -11.17
N ILE A 225 -7.63 -7.83 -10.66
CA ILE A 225 -9.08 -7.98 -10.47
C ILE A 225 -9.36 -7.82 -8.98
N CYS A 226 -10.05 -6.74 -8.63
CA CYS A 226 -10.31 -6.32 -7.25
C CYS A 226 -11.80 -6.09 -7.00
N LEU A 227 -12.20 -6.08 -5.73
CA LEU A 227 -13.46 -5.44 -5.35
C LEU A 227 -13.29 -3.91 -5.32
N LYS A 228 -14.38 -3.18 -5.59
CA LYS A 228 -14.42 -1.72 -5.42
C LYS A 228 -14.23 -1.32 -3.96
N ASN A 229 -13.32 -0.39 -3.74
CA ASN A 229 -13.10 0.33 -2.49
C ASN A 229 -12.35 1.64 -2.78
N HIS A 230 -12.22 2.51 -1.77
CA HIS A 230 -11.57 3.81 -1.92
C HIS A 230 -10.13 3.75 -2.50
N ILE A 231 -9.38 2.68 -2.27
CA ILE A 231 -8.03 2.50 -2.83
C ILE A 231 -8.11 2.05 -4.28
N THR A 232 -8.86 0.99 -4.56
CA THR A 232 -8.91 0.37 -5.88
C THR A 232 -9.58 1.28 -6.90
N GLU A 233 -10.61 2.02 -6.49
CA GLU A 233 -11.25 3.06 -7.31
C GLU A 233 -10.29 4.21 -7.60
N TYR A 234 -9.57 4.72 -6.59
CA TYR A 234 -8.60 5.79 -6.79
C TYR A 234 -7.50 5.41 -7.78
N PHE A 235 -6.91 4.22 -7.64
CA PHE A 235 -5.84 3.78 -8.54
C PHE A 235 -6.33 3.26 -9.89
N SER A 236 -7.59 2.87 -10.03
CA SER A 236 -8.18 2.50 -11.33
C SER A 236 -8.20 3.66 -12.34
N LYS A 237 -8.12 4.90 -11.85
CA LYS A 237 -7.95 6.10 -12.67
C LYS A 237 -6.55 6.24 -13.26
N GLN A 238 -5.55 5.57 -12.67
CA GLN A 238 -4.14 5.69 -13.07
C GLN A 238 -3.62 4.42 -13.75
N TYR A 239 -4.21 3.27 -13.43
CA TYR A 239 -3.78 1.96 -13.92
C TYR A 239 -4.98 1.15 -14.42
N PRO A 240 -4.80 0.26 -15.41
CA PRO A 240 -5.82 -0.70 -15.79
C PRO A 240 -6.13 -1.63 -14.61
N VAL A 241 -7.39 -1.64 -14.17
CA VAL A 241 -7.89 -2.46 -13.06
C VAL A 241 -9.27 -2.97 -13.44
N ILE A 242 -9.59 -4.22 -13.09
CA ILE A 242 -10.97 -4.73 -13.15
C ILE A 242 -11.59 -4.59 -11.77
N LEU A 243 -12.64 -3.78 -11.68
CA LEU A 243 -13.35 -3.47 -10.45
C LEU A 243 -14.72 -4.15 -10.42
N LEU A 244 -14.89 -5.07 -9.46
CA LEU A 244 -16.12 -5.80 -9.23
C LEU A 244 -16.86 -5.23 -8.02
N ASP A 245 -18.19 -5.25 -8.04
CA ASP A 245 -18.99 -4.97 -6.84
C ASP A 245 -18.96 -6.17 -5.88
N LYS A 246 -18.98 -7.39 -6.43
CA LYS A 246 -18.77 -8.66 -5.72
C LYS A 246 -18.08 -9.70 -6.62
N TRP A 247 -17.47 -10.74 -6.04
CA TRP A 247 -16.70 -11.74 -6.80
C TRP A 247 -17.54 -12.53 -7.81
N GLU A 248 -18.83 -12.67 -7.56
CA GLU A 248 -19.78 -13.32 -8.45
C GLU A 248 -19.92 -12.59 -9.79
N ASP A 249 -19.68 -11.28 -9.82
CA ASP A 249 -19.79 -10.43 -11.01
C ASP A 249 -18.62 -10.65 -12.00
N LEU A 250 -17.62 -11.45 -11.63
CA LEU A 250 -16.53 -11.80 -12.54
C LEU A 250 -17.06 -12.60 -13.74
N ASP A 251 -17.19 -11.94 -14.88
CA ASP A 251 -17.46 -12.54 -16.18
C ASP A 251 -16.15 -12.84 -16.90
N ILE A 252 -15.80 -14.12 -16.99
CA ILE A 252 -14.55 -14.59 -17.60
C ILE A 252 -14.59 -14.40 -19.12
N ASP A 253 -15.76 -14.53 -19.75
CA ASP A 253 -15.93 -14.50 -21.21
C ASP A 253 -15.88 -13.07 -21.76
N ASN A 254 -16.19 -12.07 -20.92
CA ASN A 254 -16.20 -10.65 -21.29
C ASN A 254 -15.22 -9.79 -20.48
N ILE A 255 -14.22 -10.40 -19.86
CA ILE A 255 -13.34 -9.74 -18.88
C ILE A 255 -12.65 -8.46 -19.40
N ASP A 256 -12.30 -8.43 -20.68
CA ASP A 256 -11.60 -7.30 -21.33
C ASP A 256 -12.47 -6.03 -21.36
N LYS A 257 -13.80 -6.17 -21.31
CA LYS A 257 -14.74 -5.03 -21.30
C LYS A 257 -14.84 -4.35 -19.94
N CYS A 258 -14.35 -5.00 -18.88
CA CYS A 258 -14.44 -4.53 -17.50
C CYS A 258 -13.18 -3.78 -17.05
N ILE A 259 -12.18 -3.63 -17.94
CA ILE A 259 -10.92 -2.95 -17.62
C ILE A 259 -11.18 -1.44 -17.53
N SER A 260 -10.79 -0.83 -16.41
CA SER A 260 -10.82 0.63 -16.25
C SER A 260 -9.96 1.29 -17.32
N ILE A 261 -10.45 2.39 -17.88
CA ILE A 261 -9.67 3.24 -18.79
C ILE A 261 -8.99 4.30 -17.92
N PRO A 262 -7.65 4.29 -17.79
CA PRO A 262 -6.96 5.31 -17.01
C PRO A 262 -7.25 6.71 -17.57
N GLU A 263 -7.49 7.66 -16.67
CA GLU A 263 -7.57 9.08 -16.99
C GLU A 263 -6.17 9.53 -17.46
N LYS A 264 -6.09 10.10 -18.68
CA LYS A 264 -4.83 10.58 -19.27
C LYS A 264 -4.30 11.83 -18.56
#